data_AF-A0A7S1ZJN4-F1
#
_entry.id   AF-A0A7S1ZJN4-F1
#
_cell.length_a   1.000
_cell.length_b   1.000
_cell.length_c   1.000
_cell.angle_alpha   90.00
_cell.angle_beta   90.00
_cell.angle_gamma   90.00
#
_symmetry.space_group_name_H-M   'P 1'
#
loop_
_entity.id
_entity.type
_entity.pdbx_description
1 polymer ?
#
loop_
_entity_poly.entity_id
_entity_poly.type
_entity_poly.pdbx_seq_one_letter_code
_entity_poly.pdbx_strand_id
1 'polypeptide(L)'
;SESQRDRSHPTLRSRRRFQLAYMTALYTSVKVREAEVMEPASVTKLSRGSYREEEVIGAEAEMLRAVSWRVCPPTASEFLRHFFLFVPGWRRHGGGGGGGGGNGTG
;
A
#
# COMPACT_ATOMS: atom_id res chain seq x y z
N SER A 1 12.72 17.44 28.95
CA SER A 1 11.49 17.48 28.12
C SER A 1 11.06 16.04 27.85
N GLU A 2 10.61 15.37 28.90
CA GLU A 2 10.40 13.91 28.95
C GLU A 2 8.92 13.60 29.22
N SER A 3 8.09 13.75 28.19
CA SER A 3 6.67 13.37 28.31
C SER A 3 6.12 12.89 26.98
N GLN A 4 6.74 11.85 26.40
CA GLN A 4 6.30 11.30 25.11
C GLN A 4 6.45 9.77 24.99
N ARG A 5 6.45 8.98 26.08
CA ARG A 5 6.70 7.53 25.96
C ARG A 5 5.71 6.57 26.63
N ASP A 6 4.48 6.99 26.88
CA ASP A 6 3.42 6.00 27.05
C ASP A 6 2.11 6.44 26.40
N ARG A 7 2.13 6.47 25.07
CA ARG A 7 0.90 6.43 24.26
C ARG A 7 0.72 5.00 23.74
N SER A 8 0.63 4.02 24.63
CA SER A 8 0.11 2.71 24.24
C SER A 8 -1.36 2.85 23.85
N HIS A 9 -1.59 3.22 22.57
CA HIS A 9 -2.92 3.44 22.01
C HIS A 9 -3.79 2.19 22.32
N PRO A 10 -5.03 2.34 22.84
CA PRO A 10 -5.86 1.21 23.30
C PRO A 10 -6.16 0.15 22.22
N THR A 11 -5.80 0.43 20.96
CA THR A 11 -5.79 -0.51 19.83
C THR A 11 -4.70 -1.58 19.95
N LEU A 12 -3.55 -1.28 20.56
CA LEU A 12 -2.45 -2.23 20.80
C LEU A 12 -2.75 -3.23 21.93
N ARG A 13 -3.67 -2.89 22.86
CA ARG A 13 -4.07 -3.78 23.96
C ARG A 13 -5.05 -4.88 23.56
N SER A 14 -5.66 -4.80 22.37
CA SER A 14 -6.60 -5.80 21.87
C SER A 14 -6.13 -6.34 20.53
N ARG A 15 -5.77 -7.63 20.51
CA ARG A 15 -5.37 -8.34 19.27
C ARG A 15 -6.39 -8.17 18.15
N ARG A 16 -7.69 -8.19 18.49
CA ARG A 16 -8.78 -7.99 17.52
C ARG A 16 -8.77 -6.60 16.91
N ARG A 17 -8.56 -5.55 17.72
CA ARG A 17 -8.51 -4.15 17.24
C ARG A 17 -7.26 -3.89 16.41
N PHE A 18 -6.11 -4.43 16.83
CA PHE A 18 -4.88 -4.34 16.06
C PHE A 18 -5.02 -5.00 14.69
N GLN A 19 -5.57 -6.21 14.65
CA GLN A 19 -5.78 -6.93 13.40
C GLN A 19 -6.79 -6.19 12.49
N LEU A 20 -7.88 -5.63 13.04
CA LEU A 20 -8.80 -4.79 12.26
C LEU A 20 -8.07 -3.59 11.66
N ALA A 21 -7.32 -2.84 12.49
CA ALA A 21 -6.55 -1.68 12.04
C ALA A 21 -5.51 -2.04 10.96
N TYR A 22 -4.84 -3.19 11.10
CA TYR A 22 -3.90 -3.69 10.09
C TYR A 22 -4.59 -4.00 8.77
N MET A 23 -5.72 -4.72 8.80
CA MET A 23 -6.48 -5.07 7.59
C MET A 23 -7.02 -3.81 6.89
N THR A 24 -7.51 -2.84 7.66
CA THR A 24 -7.97 -1.55 7.14
C THR A 24 -6.80 -0.73 6.58
N ALA A 25 -5.65 -0.70 7.23
CA ALA A 25 -4.46 0.00 6.71
C ALA A 25 -4.00 -0.58 5.37
N LEU A 26 -4.03 -1.90 5.21
CA LEU A 26 -3.74 -2.55 3.94
C LEU A 26 -4.78 -2.17 2.86
N TYR A 27 -6.06 -2.25 3.21
CA TYR A 27 -7.17 -1.85 2.32
C TYR A 27 -7.02 -0.41 1.81
N THR A 28 -6.81 0.54 2.70
CA THR A 28 -6.61 1.95 2.35
C THR A 28 -5.33 2.15 1.53
N SER A 29 -4.24 1.44 1.85
CA SER A 29 -2.98 1.54 1.10
C SER A 29 -3.13 1.07 -0.35
N VAL A 30 -3.92 0.03 -0.60
CA VAL A 30 -4.23 -0.44 -1.96
C VAL A 30 -5.04 0.63 -2.69
N LYS A 31 -6.12 1.16 -2.09
CA LYS A 31 -6.95 2.22 -2.69
C LYS A 31 -6.17 3.49 -3.04
N VAL A 32 -5.16 3.81 -2.25
CA VAL A 32 -4.34 5.02 -2.43
C VAL A 32 -3.31 4.84 -3.55
N ARG A 33 -2.80 3.63 -3.77
CA ARG A 33 -1.64 3.38 -4.64
C ARG A 33 -1.99 2.69 -5.96
N GLU A 34 -3.00 1.84 -5.94
CA GLU A 34 -3.43 1.07 -7.11
C GLU A 34 -4.65 1.75 -7.74
N ALA A 35 -4.74 1.70 -9.07
CA ALA A 35 -5.90 2.21 -9.80
C ALA A 35 -7.13 1.27 -9.70
N GLU A 36 -6.97 0.11 -9.05
CA GLU A 36 -8.01 -0.91 -8.94
C GLU A 36 -8.88 -0.68 -7.69
N VAL A 37 -10.20 -0.75 -7.89
CA VAL A 37 -11.18 -0.60 -6.82
C VAL A 37 -11.21 -1.88 -5.98
N MET A 38 -10.67 -1.80 -4.76
CA MET A 38 -10.85 -2.87 -3.78
C MET A 38 -12.18 -2.66 -3.04
N GLU A 39 -13.09 -3.62 -3.18
CA GLU A 39 -14.37 -3.65 -2.45
C GLU A 39 -14.15 -4.02 -0.97
N PRO A 40 -14.89 -3.41 -0.01
CA PRO A 40 -14.84 -3.77 1.41
C PRO A 40 -15.09 -5.27 1.69
N ALA A 41 -15.96 -5.90 0.88
CA ALA A 41 -16.22 -7.33 0.91
C ALA A 41 -14.94 -8.19 0.75
N SER A 42 -13.93 -7.68 0.04
CA SER A 42 -12.64 -8.34 -0.12
C SER A 42 -11.89 -8.47 1.21
N VAL A 43 -11.97 -7.44 2.06
CA VAL A 43 -11.36 -7.42 3.40
C VAL A 43 -12.09 -8.38 4.34
N THR A 44 -13.42 -8.42 4.25
CA THR A 44 -14.27 -9.40 4.97
C THR A 44 -13.89 -10.83 4.58
N LYS A 45 -13.70 -11.10 3.28
CA LYS A 45 -13.27 -12.41 2.77
C LYS A 45 -11.86 -12.77 3.22
N LEU A 46 -10.90 -11.84 3.12
CA LEU A 46 -9.52 -12.04 3.57
C LEU A 46 -9.43 -12.31 5.07
N SER A 47 -10.29 -11.69 5.86
CA SER A 47 -10.38 -11.90 7.31
C SER A 47 -11.26 -13.10 7.71
N ARG A 48 -11.71 -13.94 6.76
CA ARG A 48 -12.60 -15.09 6.99
C ARG A 48 -13.89 -14.73 7.74
N GLY A 49 -14.44 -13.56 7.47
CA GLY A 49 -15.66 -13.06 8.12
C GLY A 49 -15.45 -12.58 9.56
N SER A 50 -14.22 -12.36 10.01
CA SER A 50 -13.93 -11.88 11.37
C SER A 50 -14.40 -10.43 11.63
N TYR A 51 -14.64 -9.68 10.56
CA TYR A 51 -15.06 -8.29 10.57
C TYR A 51 -16.15 -8.08 9.53
N ARG A 52 -17.14 -7.24 9.85
CA ARG A 52 -18.15 -6.79 8.91
C ARG A 52 -17.64 -5.62 8.07
N GLU A 53 -18.27 -5.37 6.93
CA GLU A 53 -17.87 -4.26 6.04
C GLU A 53 -17.99 -2.91 6.75
N GLU A 54 -19.02 -2.74 7.59
CA GLU A 54 -19.23 -1.51 8.35
C GLU A 54 -18.12 -1.29 9.40
N GLU A 55 -17.59 -2.37 9.99
CA GLU A 55 -16.44 -2.28 10.91
C GLU A 55 -15.18 -1.82 10.16
N VAL A 56 -14.98 -2.27 8.92
CA VAL A 56 -13.84 -1.88 8.08
C VAL A 56 -13.96 -0.41 7.64
N ILE A 57 -15.13 0.01 7.18
CA ILE A 57 -15.41 1.40 6.75
C ILE A 57 -15.28 2.36 7.95
N GLY A 58 -15.82 1.99 9.10
CA GLY A 58 -15.71 2.80 10.32
C GLY A 58 -14.26 2.96 10.76
N ALA A 59 -13.49 1.87 10.77
CA ALA A 59 -12.07 1.91 11.08
C ALA A 59 -11.26 2.71 10.05
N GLU A 60 -11.63 2.68 8.76
CA GLU A 60 -10.99 3.47 7.70
C GLU A 60 -11.18 4.97 7.99
N ALA A 61 -12.41 5.39 8.25
CA ALA A 61 -12.72 6.78 8.54
C ALA A 61 -11.99 7.29 9.81
N GLU A 62 -11.93 6.48 10.87
CA GLU A 62 -11.19 6.81 12.10
C GLU A 62 -9.69 6.98 11.82
N MET A 63 -9.10 6.03 11.10
CA MET A 63 -7.68 6.01 10.78
C MET A 63 -7.29 7.20 9.88
N LEU A 64 -8.08 7.48 8.83
CA LEU A 64 -7.86 8.62 7.93
C LEU A 64 -7.91 9.95 8.66
N ARG A 65 -8.85 10.12 9.60
CA ARG A 65 -8.93 11.31 10.46
C ARG A 65 -7.72 11.41 11.38
N ALA A 66 -7.30 10.30 11.99
CA ALA A 66 -6.14 10.26 12.90
C ALA A 66 -4.85 10.69 12.20
N VAL A 67 -4.66 10.33 10.93
CA VAL A 67 -3.51 10.78 10.11
C VAL A 67 -3.76 12.10 9.38
N SER A 68 -4.88 12.80 9.64
CA SER A 68 -5.26 14.03 8.95
C SER A 68 -5.23 13.89 7.42
N TRP A 69 -5.68 12.75 6.90
CA TRP A 69 -5.69 12.41 5.47
C TRP A 69 -4.30 12.38 4.80
N ARG A 70 -3.21 12.37 5.58
CA ARG A 70 -1.83 12.28 5.07
C ARG A 70 -1.44 10.84 4.71
N VAL A 71 -2.14 10.27 3.72
CA VAL A 71 -1.96 8.87 3.27
C VAL A 71 -1.00 8.70 2.09
N CYS A 72 -0.63 9.79 1.41
CA CYS A 72 0.31 9.80 0.29
C CYS A 72 1.60 10.59 0.63
N PRO A 73 2.33 10.29 1.71
CA PRO A 73 3.66 10.88 1.86
C PRO A 73 4.55 10.39 0.70
N PRO A 74 5.53 11.18 0.24
CA PRO A 74 6.50 10.71 -0.74
C PRO A 74 7.21 9.49 -0.17
N THR A 75 6.87 8.32 -0.69
CA THR A 75 7.46 7.04 -0.26
C THR A 75 8.92 6.99 -0.70
N ALA A 76 9.78 6.23 -0.02
CA ALA A 76 11.17 6.03 -0.46
C ALA A 76 11.28 5.60 -1.93
N SER A 77 10.30 4.85 -2.44
CA SER A 77 10.20 4.48 -3.86
C SER A 77 10.03 5.67 -4.81
N GLU A 78 9.32 6.73 -4.41
CA GLU A 78 9.19 7.96 -5.22
C GLU A 78 10.53 8.70 -5.30
N PHE A 79 11.25 8.81 -4.18
CA PHE A 79 12.59 9.36 -4.18
C PHE A 79 13.54 8.56 -5.09
N LEU A 80 13.51 7.23 -5.00
CA LEU A 80 14.31 6.38 -5.88
C LEU A 80 13.97 6.59 -7.36
N ARG A 81 12.69 6.69 -7.72
CA ARG A 81 12.26 7.02 -9.10
C ARG A 81 12.90 8.32 -9.57
N HIS A 82 12.91 9.36 -8.73
CA HIS A 82 13.55 10.63 -9.08
C HIS A 82 15.07 10.52 -9.16
N PHE A 83 15.73 9.80 -8.24
CA PHE A 83 17.18 9.59 -8.29
C PHE A 83 17.61 8.80 -9.53
N PHE A 84 16.82 7.81 -9.96
CA PHE A 84 17.10 7.03 -11.18
C PHE A 84 17.09 7.87 -12.46
N LEU A 85 16.40 9.02 -12.49
CA LEU A 85 16.46 9.95 -13.63
C LEU A 85 17.85 10.58 -13.80
N PHE A 86 18.63 10.69 -12.72
CA PHE A 86 19.96 11.30 -12.73
C PHE A 86 21.10 10.30 -12.88
N VAL A 87 20.82 8.98 -12.81
CA VAL A 87 21.84 7.94 -13.01
C VAL A 87 22.03 7.70 -14.51
N PRO A 88 23.19 8.07 -15.10
CA PRO A 88 23.44 7.84 -16.52
C PRO A 88 23.44 6.33 -16.80
N GLY A 89 22.64 5.90 -17.78
CA GLY A 89 22.58 4.49 -18.20
C GLY A 89 21.52 3.63 -17.50
N TRP A 90 20.67 4.18 -16.63
CA TRP A 90 19.47 3.49 -16.16
C TRP A 90 18.41 3.38 -17.28
N ARG A 91 18.67 2.51 -18.27
CA ARG A 91 17.62 1.89 -19.06
C ARG A 91 17.15 0.67 -18.30
N ARG A 92 15.84 0.47 -18.17
CA ARG A 92 15.28 -0.88 -17.93
C ARG A 92 15.77 -1.76 -19.08
N HIS A 93 16.85 -2.49 -18.89
CA HIS A 93 17.10 -3.71 -19.65
C HIS A 93 16.08 -4.74 -19.17
N GLY A 94 14.83 -4.57 -19.59
CA GLY A 94 13.82 -5.62 -19.62
C GLY A 94 14.04 -6.43 -20.88
N GLY A 95 14.16 -7.74 -20.74
CA GLY A 95 14.70 -8.64 -21.75
C GLY A 95 13.86 -8.80 -23.02
N GLY A 96 14.49 -9.43 -24.02
CA GLY A 96 13.77 -10.24 -25.01
C GLY A 96 13.69 -9.70 -26.43
N GLY A 97 14.69 -8.95 -26.91
CA GLY A 97 14.90 -8.77 -28.35
C GLY A 97 15.54 -10.03 -28.97
N GLY A 98 14.76 -11.09 -29.15
CA GLY A 98 15.14 -12.24 -29.98
C GLY A 98 15.00 -11.86 -31.45
N GLY A 99 16.14 -11.64 -32.11
CA GLY A 99 16.24 -11.05 -33.44
C GLY A 99 15.52 -11.79 -34.55
N GLY A 100 14.88 -11.01 -35.42
CA GLY A 100 14.53 -11.45 -36.77
C GLY A 100 15.80 -11.74 -37.56
N GLY A 101 16.08 -13.02 -37.77
CA GLY A 101 17.00 -13.48 -38.79
C GLY A 101 16.27 -13.52 -40.13
N GLY A 102 16.47 -12.50 -40.96
CA GLY A 102 16.18 -12.60 -42.37
C GLY A 102 17.12 -13.63 -43.01
N ASN A 103 16.59 -14.54 -43.82
CA ASN A 103 17.40 -15.28 -44.77
C ASN A 103 16.98 -14.88 -46.17
N GLY A 104 17.99 -14.40 -46.90
CA GLY A 104 17.90 -13.92 -48.25
C GLY A 104 17.64 -15.04 -49.25
N THR A 105 17.07 -14.58 -50.36
CA THR A 105 16.97 -15.21 -51.66
C THR A 105 18.27 -15.91 -52.11
N GLY A 106 18.10 -17.15 -52.56
CA GLY A 106 18.99 -17.87 -53.47
C GLY A 106 18.13 -18.78 -54.33
#